data_AF-A0AAP1H8L4-F1
#
_entry.id   AF-A0AAP1H8L4-F1
#
_cell.length_a   1.000
_cell.length_b   1.000
_cell.length_c   1.000
_cell.angle_alpha   90.00
_cell.angle_beta   90.00
_cell.angle_gamma   90.00
#
_symmetry.space_group_name_H-M   'P 1'
#
loop_
_entity.id
_entity.type
_entity.pdbx_description
1 polymer ?
#
loop_
_entity_poly.entity_id
_entity_poly.type
_entity_poly.pdbx_seq_one_letter_code
_entity_poly.pdbx_strand_id
1 'polypeptide(L)' 'MDKDTFFTMKLSIRVKEVSYLLKKSDLKKVAQIVGILYSTFTREMRVDDYFYHQSDKEYYPFVVRRRKY' A
#
# COMPACT_ATOMS: atom_id res chain seq x y z
N MET A 1 -11.58 3.94 5.55
CA MET A 1 -10.56 3.19 6.31
C MET A 1 -9.86 4.17 7.21
N ASP A 2 -9.93 3.94 8.52
CA ASP A 2 -9.34 4.78 9.54
C ASP A 2 -7.94 4.27 9.92
N LYS A 3 -7.18 5.11 10.63
CA LYS A 3 -5.81 4.82 11.08
C LYS A 3 -5.71 3.48 11.83
N ASP A 4 -6.58 3.24 12.80
CA ASP A 4 -6.53 2.03 13.63
C ASP A 4 -6.81 0.77 12.81
N THR A 5 -7.77 0.88 11.88
CA THR A 5 -8.10 -0.19 10.92
C THR A 5 -6.94 -0.47 9.97
N PHE A 6 -6.20 0.56 9.55
CA PHE A 6 -5.01 0.40 8.71
C PHE A 6 -3.95 -0.46 9.40
N PHE A 7 -3.61 -0.19 10.67
CA PHE A 7 -2.57 -0.94 11.38
C PHE A 7 -3.01 -2.37 11.76
N THR A 8 -4.29 -2.58 12.03
CA THR A 8 -4.84 -3.89 12.45
C THR A 8 -5.14 -4.83 11.27
N MET A 9 -5.41 -4.30 10.07
CA MET A 9 -5.66 -5.10 8.88
C MET A 9 -4.41 -5.82 8.36
N LYS A 10 -4.63 -7.03 7.83
CA LYS A 10 -3.60 -7.75 7.05
C LYS A 10 -3.15 -6.94 5.85
N LEU A 11 -1.85 -6.98 5.54
CA LEU A 11 -1.24 -6.19 4.48
C LEU A 11 -1.89 -6.42 3.10
N SER A 12 -2.26 -7.66 2.77
CA SER A 12 -2.93 -7.99 1.51
C SER A 12 -4.28 -7.28 1.32
N ILE A 13 -5.07 -7.17 2.39
CA ILE A 13 -6.36 -6.46 2.38
C ILE A 13 -6.10 -4.96 2.31
N ARG A 14 -5.15 -4.47 3.11
CA ARG A 14 -4.72 -3.07 3.16
C ARG A 14 -4.27 -2.56 1.78
N VAL A 15 -3.47 -3.36 1.07
CA VAL A 15 -3.00 -3.07 -0.30
C VAL A 15 -4.17 -2.98 -1.28
N LYS A 16 -5.13 -3.89 -1.21
CA LYS A 16 -6.32 -3.87 -2.07
C LYS A 16 -7.17 -2.62 -1.84
N GLU A 17 -7.41 -2.29 -0.57
CA GLU A 17 -8.16 -1.08 -0.19
C GLU A 17 -7.46 0.19 -0.68
N VAL A 18 -6.15 0.26 -0.49
CA VAL A 18 -5.34 1.41 -0.91
C VAL A 18 -5.23 1.52 -2.42
N SER A 19 -5.12 0.41 -3.15
CA SER A 19 -5.19 0.40 -4.62
C SER A 19 -6.52 1.00 -5.10
N TYR A 20 -7.64 0.63 -4.48
CA TYR A 20 -8.95 1.21 -4.80
C TYR A 20 -8.99 2.73 -4.55
N LEU A 21 -8.44 3.19 -3.43
CA LEU A 21 -8.35 4.62 -3.12
C LEU A 21 -7.41 5.37 -4.07
N LEU A 22 -6.33 4.73 -4.51
CA LEU A 22 -5.34 5.29 -5.43
C LEU A 22 -5.84 5.43 -6.87
N LYS A 23 -6.84 4.64 -7.27
CA LYS A 23 -7.54 4.84 -8.55
C LYS A 23 -8.30 6.16 -8.59
N LYS A 24 -8.77 6.63 -7.43
CA LYS A 24 -9.57 7.87 -7.30
C LYS A 24 -8.76 9.07 -6.81
N SER A 25 -7.58 8.85 -6.24
CA SER A 25 -6.81 9.89 -5.56
C SER A 25 -5.31 9.56 -5.52
N ASP A 26 -4.48 10.51 -5.11
CA ASP A 26 -3.03 10.29 -5.03
C ASP A 26 -2.60 9.80 -3.65
N LEU A 27 -1.42 9.19 -3.53
CA LEU A 27 -0.88 8.64 -2.27
C LEU A 27 -0.94 9.64 -1.09
N LYS A 28 -0.69 10.93 -1.35
CA LYS A 28 -0.77 11.98 -0.32
C LYS A 28 -2.20 12.17 0.20
N LYS A 29 -3.19 12.15 -0.70
CA LYS A 29 -4.61 12.24 -0.33
C LYS A 29 -5.06 10.99 0.41
N VAL A 30 -4.63 9.80 -0.04
CA VAL A 30 -4.93 8.55 0.67
C VAL A 30 -4.38 8.58 2.11
N ALA A 31 -3.14 9.03 2.30
CA ALA A 31 -2.57 9.19 3.64
C ALA A 31 -3.38 10.16 4.52
N GLN A 32 -3.85 11.28 3.95
CA GLN A 32 -4.75 12.22 4.64
C GLN A 32 -6.10 11.60 4.99
N ILE A 33 -6.72 10.86 4.07
CA ILE A 33 -8.02 10.18 4.29
C ILE A 33 -7.91 9.17 5.43
N VAL A 34 -6.79 8.43 5.50
CA VAL A 34 -6.54 7.44 6.54
C VAL A 34 -6.13 8.10 7.86
N GLY A 35 -5.74 9.37 7.85
CA GLY A 35 -5.32 10.10 9.06
C GLY A 35 -3.91 9.73 9.53
N ILE A 36 -3.01 9.38 8.62
CA ILE A 36 -1.62 9.01 8.91
C ILE A 36 -0.63 9.86 8.13
N LEU A 37 0.55 10.04 8.71
CA LEU A 37 1.63 10.75 8.03
C LEU A 37 2.04 9.99 6.76
N TYR A 38 2.29 10.74 5.68
CA TYR A 38 2.70 10.17 4.40
C TYR A 38 3.94 9.26 4.52
N SER A 39 4.93 9.67 5.31
CA SER A 39 6.13 8.87 5.55
C SER A 39 5.80 7.53 6.20
N THR A 40 4.98 7.54 7.26
CA THR A 40 4.51 6.33 7.94
C THR A 40 3.76 5.42 6.98
N PHE A 41 2.80 5.97 6.22
CA PHE A 41 2.04 5.23 5.24
C PHE A 41 2.93 4.52 4.21
N THR A 42 3.88 5.23 3.60
CA THR A 42 4.80 4.62 2.61
C THR A 42 5.71 3.57 3.23
N ARG A 43 6.10 3.73 4.50
CA ARG A 43 6.91 2.74 5.22
C ARG A 43 6.13 1.46 5.45
N GLU A 44 4.92 1.58 6.01
CA GLU A 44 4.04 0.44 6.31
C GLU A 44 3.66 -0.35 5.04
N MET A 45 3.46 0.34 3.91
CA MET A 45 3.17 -0.33 2.63
C MET A 45 4.37 -1.01 1.98
N ARG A 46 5.59 -0.83 2.49
CA ARG A 46 6.81 -1.47 1.98
C ARG A 46 7.30 -2.61 2.88
N VAL A 47 6.63 -2.90 4.00
CA VAL A 47 7.12 -3.83 5.03
C VAL A 47 7.30 -5.27 4.53
N ASP A 48 6.42 -5.79 3.65
CA ASP A 48 6.55 -7.14 3.07
C ASP A 48 6.97 -7.11 1.59
N ASP A 49 7.98 -6.32 1.25
CA ASP A 49 8.50 -6.23 -0.13
C ASP A 49 7.44 -5.83 -1.18
N TYR A 50 6.44 -5.04 -0.80
CA TYR A 50 5.51 -4.47 -1.77
C TYR A 50 6.12 -3.23 -2.43
N PHE A 51 6.05 -3.16 -3.76
CA PHE A 51 6.50 -2.00 -4.52
C PHE A 51 5.30 -1.25 -5.10
N TYR A 52 5.38 0.08 -5.08
CA TYR A 52 4.37 0.92 -5.70
C TYR A 52 4.70 1.12 -7.18
N HIS A 53 3.80 0.72 -8.07
CA HIS A 53 3.88 1.04 -9.48
C HIS A 53 3.16 2.37 -9.75
N GLN A 54 3.92 3.41 -10.08
CA GLN A 54 3.37 4.75 -10.29
C GLN A 54 2.39 4.83 -11.48
N SER A 55 2.69 4.13 -12.57
CA SER A 55 1.85 4.10 -13.79
C SER A 55 0.46 3.54 -13.51
N ASP A 56 0.41 2.40 -12.81
CA ASP A 56 -0.85 1.70 -12.51
C ASP A 56 -1.53 2.21 -11.23
N LYS A 57 -0.83 3.06 -10.48
CA LYS A 57 -1.21 3.53 -9.14
C LYS A 57 -1.55 2.38 -8.19
N GLU A 58 -0.83 1.27 -8.31
CA GLU A 58 -1.13 0.03 -7.59
C GLU A 58 0.13 -0.53 -6.90
N TYR A 59 -0.06 -1.28 -5.83
CA TYR A 59 1.03 -1.94 -5.11
C TYR A 59 1.08 -3.42 -5.51
N TYR A 60 2.27 -3.89 -5.87
CA TYR A 60 2.50 -5.28 -6.23
C TYR A 60 3.45 -5.94 -5.24
N PRO A 61 3.22 -7.21 -4.87
CA PRO A 61 4.20 -7.96 -4.11
C PRO A 61 5.44 -8.20 -4.98
N PHE A 62 6.62 -7.99 -4.41
CA PHE A 62 7.86 -8.34 -5.09
C PHE A 62 8.02 -9.87 -5.06
N VAL A 63 7.59 -10.52 -6.15
CA VAL A 63 7.76 -11.96 -6.31
C VAL A 63 9.18 -12.23 -6.79
N VAL A 64 10.08 -12.60 -5.87
CA VAL A 64 11.37 -13.18 -6.25
C VAL A 64 11.07 -14.54 -6.91
N ARG A 65 11.03 -14.57 -8.25
CA ARG A 65 11.07 -15.83 -8.98
C ARG A 65 12.45 -16.47 -8.72
N ARG A 66 12.56 -17.29 -7.68
CA ARG A 66 13.70 -18.20 -7.54
C ARG A 66 13.63 -19.17 -8.73
N ARG A 67 14.44 -18.92 -9.76
CA ARG A 67 14.75 -19.93 -10.78
C ARG A 67 15.41 -21.09 -10.03
N LYS A 68 14.66 -22.17 -9.81
CA LYS A 68 15.26 -23.47 -9.49
C LYS A 68 15.99 -23.91 -10.75
N TYR A 69 17.32 -23.93 -10.69
CA TYR A 69 18.17 -24.64 -11.64
C TYR A 69 18.24 -26.11 -11.21
#